data_AF-A0A8T1LTS2-F1
#
_entry.id   AF-A0A8T1LTS2-F1
#
_cell.length_a   1.000
_cell.length_b   1.000
_cell.length_c   1.000
_cell.angle_alpha   90.00
_cell.angle_beta   90.00
_cell.angle_gamma   90.00
#
_symmetry.space_group_name_H-M   'P 1'
#
loop_
_entity.id
_entity.type
_entity.pdbx_description
1 polymer ?
#
loop_
_entity_poly.entity_id
_entity_poly.type
_entity_poly.pdbx_seq_one_letter_code
_entity_poly.pdbx_strand_id
1 'polypeptide(L)'
;MANHLKDHQRLLEKTNQERLIEDNGEGSEQYQEAWAILADKWYQGGASMLRVVHPKKKPRNGELTADELARNTRVSSDHVLVENFFGRVCLLWKNMHSTYKWNEASFDPFTRTCFALTNFHANINPLRVDYGRFYRSIMGRYASMADRERTRRASVQRRCRCRRDARIATDQNIRMRLSFSPSFSPKSL
;
A
#
# COMPACT_ATOMS: atom_id res chain seq x y z
N MET A 1 -3.90 -27.59 13.57
CA MET A 1 -4.58 -26.35 13.15
C MET A 1 -6.06 -26.67 13.08
N ALA A 2 -6.92 -25.91 13.75
CA ALA A 2 -8.35 -26.12 13.63
C ALA A 2 -8.80 -25.82 12.19
N ASN A 3 -9.57 -26.73 11.59
CA ASN A 3 -10.11 -26.52 10.26
C ASN A 3 -11.33 -25.58 10.36
N HIS A 4 -11.16 -24.31 9.98
CA HIS A 4 -12.20 -23.27 10.00
C HIS A 4 -13.17 -23.35 8.81
N LEU A 5 -13.27 -24.51 8.15
CA LEU A 5 -14.11 -24.70 6.96
C LEU A 5 -15.56 -24.24 7.18
N LYS A 6 -16.15 -24.55 8.35
CA LYS A 6 -17.52 -24.12 8.67
C LYS A 6 -17.67 -22.60 8.74
N ASP A 7 -16.65 -21.91 9.26
CA ASP A 7 -16.65 -20.45 9.31
C ASP A 7 -16.58 -19.86 7.89
N HIS A 8 -15.74 -20.44 7.03
CA HIS A 8 -15.66 -20.04 5.63
C HIS A 8 -16.94 -20.31 4.85
N GLN A 9 -17.59 -21.46 5.06
CA GLN A 9 -18.89 -21.77 4.44
C GLN A 9 -19.93 -20.71 4.79
N ARG A 10 -20.07 -20.41 6.10
CA ARG A 10 -20.99 -19.38 6.59
C ARG A 10 -20.69 -18.00 6.00
N LEU A 11 -19.42 -17.64 5.80
CA LEU A 11 -19.04 -16.35 5.21
C LEU A 11 -19.36 -16.24 3.71
N LEU A 12 -19.50 -17.36 3.01
CA LEU A 12 -19.82 -17.38 1.58
C LEU A 12 -21.32 -17.50 1.31
N GLU A 13 -22.13 -17.87 2.30
CA GLU A 13 -23.56 -18.03 2.15
C GLU A 13 -24.22 -16.72 1.69
N LYS A 14 -24.93 -16.80 0.56
CA LYS A 14 -25.72 -15.70 0.02
C LYS A 14 -26.96 -15.47 0.87
N THR A 15 -27.17 -14.22 1.26
CA THR A 15 -28.45 -13.76 1.78
C THR A 15 -29.56 -13.88 0.75
N ASN A 16 -30.83 -13.83 1.19
CA ASN A 16 -31.99 -13.91 0.29
C ASN A 16 -31.98 -12.83 -0.81
N GLN A 17 -31.44 -11.64 -0.51
CA GLN A 17 -31.31 -10.56 -1.49
C GLN A 17 -30.18 -10.85 -2.49
N GLU A 18 -29.05 -11.37 -2.03
CA GLU A 18 -27.91 -11.73 -2.89
C GLU A 18 -28.23 -12.89 -3.83
N ARG A 19 -29.16 -13.78 -3.46
CA ARG A 19 -29.67 -14.83 -4.35
C ARG A 19 -30.39 -14.28 -5.59
N LEU A 20 -30.84 -13.03 -5.55
CA LEU A 20 -31.46 -12.34 -6.70
C LEU A 20 -30.40 -11.78 -7.66
N ILE A 21 -29.13 -11.71 -7.24
CA ILE A 21 -28.03 -11.24 -8.07
C ILE A 21 -27.59 -12.39 -8.99
N GLU A 22 -27.59 -12.13 -10.29
CA GLU A 22 -27.16 -13.10 -11.29
C GLU A 22 -25.67 -13.43 -11.12
N ASP A 23 -25.38 -14.72 -10.97
CA ASP A 23 -24.05 -15.25 -10.74
C ASP A 23 -23.61 -16.09 -11.94
N ASN A 24 -22.89 -15.44 -12.85
CA ASN A 24 -22.34 -16.04 -14.06
C ASN A 24 -20.92 -16.61 -13.85
N GLY A 25 -20.46 -16.70 -12.59
CA GLY A 25 -19.11 -17.16 -12.27
C GLY A 25 -18.96 -18.68 -12.36
N GLU A 26 -17.73 -19.16 -12.57
CA GLU A 26 -17.43 -20.59 -12.64
C GLU A 26 -17.99 -21.36 -11.42
N GLY A 27 -18.74 -22.44 -11.67
CA GLY A 27 -19.35 -23.26 -10.62
C GLY A 27 -20.64 -22.71 -10.01
N SER A 28 -21.27 -21.66 -10.58
CA SER A 28 -22.51 -21.08 -10.05
C SER A 28 -23.66 -22.07 -9.94
N GLU A 29 -23.82 -22.97 -10.93
CA GLU A 29 -24.88 -23.99 -10.92
C GLU A 29 -24.77 -24.96 -9.74
N GLN A 30 -23.54 -25.30 -9.34
CA GLN A 30 -23.25 -26.26 -8.27
C GLN A 30 -23.29 -25.61 -6.87
N TYR A 31 -23.08 -24.30 -6.80
CA TYR A 31 -22.98 -23.53 -5.56
C TYR A 31 -23.90 -22.30 -5.62
N GLN A 32 -25.18 -22.53 -5.88
CA GLN A 32 -26.16 -21.45 -6.06
C GLN A 32 -26.29 -20.57 -4.81
N GLU A 33 -26.15 -21.19 -3.64
CA GLU A 33 -26.28 -20.53 -2.33
C GLU A 33 -24.99 -19.89 -1.82
N ALA A 34 -23.86 -20.01 -2.54
CA ALA A 34 -22.57 -19.53 -2.06
C ALA A 34 -21.85 -18.65 -3.10
N TRP A 35 -21.25 -17.57 -2.61
CA TRP A 35 -20.31 -16.77 -3.41
C TRP A 35 -19.03 -17.56 -3.72
N ALA A 36 -18.41 -17.23 -4.85
CA ALA A 36 -17.11 -17.78 -5.21
C ALA A 36 -15.96 -17.06 -4.48
N ILE A 37 -14.96 -17.83 -4.05
CA ILE A 37 -13.68 -17.28 -3.63
C ILE A 37 -12.80 -17.13 -4.87
N LEU A 38 -12.43 -15.89 -5.20
CA LEU A 38 -11.33 -15.65 -6.14
C LEU A 38 -10.01 -15.82 -5.40
N ALA A 39 -9.23 -16.81 -5.82
CA ALA A 39 -7.96 -17.13 -5.19
C ALA A 39 -6.80 -16.94 -6.16
N ASP A 40 -5.69 -16.46 -5.60
CA ASP A 40 -4.43 -16.34 -6.33
C ASP A 40 -3.92 -17.72 -6.77
N LYS A 41 -3.15 -17.72 -7.87
CA LYS A 41 -2.64 -18.94 -8.53
C LYS A 41 -1.90 -19.92 -7.60
N TRP A 42 -1.34 -19.42 -6.50
CA TRP A 42 -0.58 -20.22 -5.53
C TRP A 42 -1.41 -20.83 -4.41
N TYR A 43 -2.66 -20.39 -4.20
CA TYR A 43 -3.54 -20.95 -3.18
C TYR A 43 -4.32 -22.14 -3.75
N GLN A 44 -3.74 -23.33 -3.63
CA GLN A 44 -4.31 -24.57 -4.17
C GLN A 44 -4.99 -25.41 -3.08
N GLY A 45 -5.89 -26.31 -3.51
CA GLY A 45 -6.56 -27.28 -2.64
C GLY A 45 -7.94 -26.84 -2.13
N GLY A 46 -8.19 -25.53 -2.00
CA GLY A 46 -9.49 -24.99 -1.55
C GLY A 46 -10.69 -25.39 -2.42
N ALA A 47 -10.47 -25.57 -3.73
CA ALA A 47 -11.51 -25.96 -4.69
C ALA A 47 -12.12 -27.34 -4.42
N SER A 48 -11.48 -28.18 -3.60
CA SER A 48 -12.04 -29.48 -3.17
C SER A 48 -13.07 -29.35 -2.05
N MET A 49 -13.14 -28.20 -1.38
CA MET A 49 -13.95 -27.99 -0.17
C MET A 49 -14.95 -26.83 -0.32
N LEU A 50 -14.63 -25.84 -1.15
CA LEU A 50 -15.39 -24.62 -1.36
C LEU A 50 -15.41 -24.27 -2.85
N ARG A 51 -16.33 -23.39 -3.26
CA ARG A 51 -16.29 -22.78 -4.58
C ARG A 51 -15.12 -21.80 -4.69
N VAL A 52 -13.98 -22.31 -5.12
CA VAL A 52 -12.75 -21.52 -5.31
C VAL A 52 -12.43 -21.46 -6.80
N VAL A 53 -12.36 -20.25 -7.31
CA VAL A 53 -11.95 -19.95 -8.69
C VAL A 53 -10.52 -19.45 -8.64
N HIS A 54 -9.60 -20.23 -9.18
CA HIS A 54 -8.19 -19.84 -9.30
C HIS A 54 -7.70 -19.98 -10.75
N PRO A 55 -6.73 -19.15 -11.17
CA PRO A 55 -6.01 -19.38 -12.41
C PRO A 55 -5.38 -20.77 -12.42
N LYS A 56 -5.44 -21.44 -13.57
CA LYS A 56 -4.80 -22.74 -13.76
C LYS A 56 -3.28 -22.56 -13.72
N LYS A 57 -2.62 -23.35 -12.88
CA LYS A 57 -1.16 -23.38 -12.81
C LYS A 57 -0.61 -24.17 -13.98
N LYS A 58 0.51 -23.69 -14.52
CA LYS A 58 1.29 -24.41 -15.53
C LYS A 58 1.75 -25.76 -14.94
N PRO A 59 1.54 -26.89 -15.63
CA PRO A 59 2.03 -28.18 -15.17
C PRO A 59 3.57 -28.24 -15.21
N ARG A 60 4.18 -29.12 -14.41
CA ARG A 60 5.65 -29.15 -14.17
C ARG A 60 6.47 -29.24 -15.47
N ASN A 61 5.95 -29.92 -16.49
CA ASN A 61 6.61 -30.17 -17.78
C ASN A 61 5.65 -29.97 -18.97
N GLY A 62 4.73 -29.00 -18.90
CA GLY A 62 3.80 -28.75 -20.00
C GLY A 62 3.36 -27.30 -20.05
N GLU A 63 2.69 -26.93 -21.14
CA GLU A 63 2.13 -25.58 -21.32
C GLU A 63 0.65 -25.55 -21.00
N LEU A 64 0.15 -24.35 -20.73
CA LEU A 64 -1.29 -24.11 -20.74
C LEU A 64 -1.79 -24.10 -22.17
N THR A 65 -2.97 -24.67 -22.41
CA THR A 65 -3.63 -24.55 -23.72
C THR A 65 -4.08 -23.11 -23.97
N ALA A 66 -4.40 -22.77 -25.22
CA ALA A 66 -4.94 -21.46 -25.57
C ALA A 66 -6.22 -21.14 -24.77
N ASP A 67 -7.10 -22.11 -24.60
CA ASP A 67 -8.34 -21.96 -23.83
C ASP A 67 -8.09 -21.74 -22.34
N GLU A 68 -7.11 -22.45 -21.77
CA GLU A 68 -6.71 -22.27 -20.38
C GLU A 68 -6.09 -20.90 -20.15
N LEU A 69 -5.30 -20.39 -21.10
CA LEU A 69 -4.75 -19.05 -21.04
C LEU A 69 -5.85 -18.00 -21.14
N ALA A 70 -6.81 -18.17 -22.06
CA ALA A 70 -7.96 -17.28 -22.18
C ALA A 70 -8.82 -17.26 -20.91
N ARG A 71 -9.08 -18.42 -20.31
CA ARG A 71 -9.79 -18.54 -19.02
C ARG A 71 -9.01 -17.86 -17.89
N ASN A 72 -7.71 -18.11 -17.79
CA ASN A 72 -6.86 -17.46 -16.79
C ASN A 72 -6.88 -15.94 -16.94
N THR A 73 -6.85 -15.41 -18.16
CA THR A 73 -6.96 -13.96 -18.40
C THR A 73 -8.29 -13.40 -17.90
N ARG A 74 -9.41 -14.11 -18.11
CA ARG A 74 -10.72 -13.70 -17.57
C ARG A 74 -10.72 -13.69 -16.04
N VAL A 75 -10.28 -14.78 -15.41
CA VAL A 75 -10.19 -14.88 -13.94
C VAL A 75 -9.27 -13.81 -13.35
N SER A 76 -8.11 -13.57 -13.97
CA SER A 76 -7.19 -12.50 -13.54
C SER A 76 -7.79 -11.10 -13.72
N SER A 77 -8.60 -10.88 -14.75
CA SER A 77 -9.31 -9.61 -14.96
C SER A 77 -10.30 -9.31 -13.82
N ASP A 78 -10.97 -10.34 -13.29
CA ASP A 78 -11.84 -10.18 -12.12
C ASP A 78 -11.04 -9.87 -10.85
N HIS A 79 -9.84 -10.44 -10.72
CA HIS A 79 -8.92 -10.17 -9.60
C HIS A 79 -8.44 -8.72 -9.53
N VAL A 80 -8.38 -8.00 -10.65
CA VAL A 80 -7.98 -6.57 -10.71
C VAL A 80 -8.82 -5.70 -9.77
N LEU A 81 -10.10 -6.05 -9.54
CA LEU A 81 -10.96 -5.34 -8.59
C LEU A 81 -10.44 -5.43 -7.15
N VAL A 82 -10.01 -6.63 -6.76
CA VAL A 82 -9.45 -6.92 -5.43
C VAL A 82 -8.13 -6.17 -5.27
N GLU A 83 -7.23 -6.27 -6.25
CA GLU A 83 -5.95 -5.56 -6.25
C GLU A 83 -6.14 -4.04 -6.16
N ASN A 84 -7.05 -3.46 -6.94
CA ASN A 84 -7.33 -2.04 -6.89
C ASN A 84 -7.95 -1.61 -5.56
N PHE A 85 -8.78 -2.45 -4.95
CA PHE A 85 -9.36 -2.18 -3.64
C PHE A 85 -8.27 -2.14 -2.56
N PHE A 86 -7.44 -3.18 -2.46
CA PHE A 86 -6.35 -3.24 -1.50
C PHE A 86 -5.27 -2.19 -1.79
N GLY A 87 -5.02 -1.90 -3.06
CA GLY A 87 -4.19 -0.77 -3.48
C GLY A 87 -4.67 0.55 -2.88
N ARG A 88 -5.99 0.82 -2.90
CA ARG A 88 -6.55 2.02 -2.25
C ARG A 88 -6.42 1.98 -0.74
N VAL A 89 -6.66 0.82 -0.11
CA VAL A 89 -6.46 0.66 1.34
C VAL A 89 -5.03 1.07 1.73
N CYS A 90 -4.03 0.59 0.99
CA CYS A 90 -2.62 0.86 1.27
C CYS A 90 -2.15 2.25 0.83
N LEU A 91 -2.77 2.88 -0.17
CA LEU A 91 -2.29 4.15 -0.73
C LEU A 91 -2.99 5.38 -0.14
N LEU A 92 -4.29 5.30 0.12
CA LEU A 92 -5.08 6.45 0.58
C LEU A 92 -4.95 6.67 2.09
N TRP A 93 -4.84 5.59 2.84
CA TRP A 93 -4.91 5.66 4.29
C TRP A 93 -3.52 5.53 4.88
N LYS A 94 -2.97 6.66 5.33
CA LYS A 94 -1.64 6.71 5.95
C LYS A 94 -1.46 5.69 7.08
N ASN A 95 -2.51 5.38 7.85
CA ASN A 95 -2.44 4.38 8.92
C ASN A 95 -2.18 2.96 8.41
N MET A 96 -2.66 2.61 7.22
CA MET A 96 -2.36 1.32 6.57
C MET A 96 -1.03 1.37 5.81
N HIS A 97 -0.68 2.53 5.25
CA HIS A 97 0.56 2.75 4.51
C HIS A 97 1.81 2.86 5.39
N SER A 98 1.69 3.52 6.55
CA SER A 98 2.82 3.79 7.45
C SER A 98 2.98 2.68 8.48
N THR A 99 4.19 2.54 9.03
CA THR A 99 4.55 1.48 9.98
C THR A 99 3.61 1.47 11.18
N TYR A 100 2.59 0.61 11.10
CA TYR A 100 1.73 0.32 12.22
C TYR A 100 2.54 -0.44 13.27
N LYS A 101 2.54 0.03 14.51
CA LYS A 101 3.39 -0.51 15.60
C LYS A 101 2.84 -1.81 16.20
N TRP A 102 2.15 -2.65 15.42
CA TRP A 102 1.68 -3.98 15.82
C TRP A 102 1.00 -4.04 17.20
N ASN A 103 0.20 -3.01 17.54
CA ASN A 103 -0.68 -3.11 18.69
C ASN A 103 -1.91 -3.90 18.29
N GLU A 104 -2.07 -5.11 18.81
CA GLU A 104 -3.21 -5.99 18.50
C GLU A 104 -4.55 -5.32 18.84
N ALA A 105 -4.64 -4.65 19.99
CA ALA A 105 -5.88 -4.03 20.48
C ALA A 105 -6.41 -2.92 19.56
N SER A 106 -5.53 -2.26 18.80
CA SER A 106 -5.94 -1.20 17.88
C SER A 106 -5.99 -1.64 16.42
N PHE A 107 -5.59 -2.86 16.08
CA PHE A 107 -5.55 -3.34 14.70
C PHE A 107 -6.96 -3.38 14.09
N ASP A 108 -7.91 -3.98 14.79
CA ASP A 108 -9.30 -4.12 14.36
C ASP A 108 -9.99 -2.76 14.13
N PRO A 109 -9.95 -1.80 15.08
CA PRO A 109 -10.50 -0.47 14.84
C PRO A 109 -9.88 0.25 13.64
N PHE A 110 -8.55 0.19 13.47
CA PHE A 110 -7.90 0.87 12.35
C PHE A 110 -8.21 0.23 11.00
N THR A 111 -8.16 -1.10 10.92
CA THR A 111 -8.48 -1.82 9.69
C THR A 111 -9.94 -1.59 9.31
N ARG A 112 -10.90 -1.82 10.22
CA ARG A 112 -12.32 -1.55 9.95
C ARG A 112 -12.57 -0.12 9.47
N THR A 113 -11.93 0.87 10.08
CA THR A 113 -12.04 2.28 9.66
C THR A 113 -11.52 2.49 8.24
N CYS A 114 -10.33 1.95 7.92
CA CYS A 114 -9.72 2.09 6.60
C CYS A 114 -10.54 1.38 5.51
N PHE A 115 -11.07 0.19 5.80
CA PHE A 115 -11.93 -0.54 4.87
C PHE A 115 -13.27 0.17 4.66
N ALA A 116 -13.89 0.73 5.70
CA ALA A 116 -15.11 1.53 5.57
C ALA A 116 -14.89 2.77 4.69
N LEU A 117 -13.76 3.47 4.88
CA LEU A 117 -13.38 4.60 4.03
C LEU A 117 -13.12 4.17 2.58
N THR A 118 -12.47 3.02 2.35
CA THR A 118 -12.28 2.48 0.99
C THR A 118 -13.61 2.13 0.34
N ASN A 119 -14.54 1.52 1.08
CA ASN A 119 -15.88 1.16 0.58
C ASN A 119 -16.63 2.42 0.11
N PHE A 120 -16.65 3.47 0.94
CA PHE A 120 -17.23 4.76 0.56
C PHE A 120 -16.55 5.34 -0.69
N HIS A 121 -15.22 5.30 -0.73
CA HIS A 121 -14.47 5.79 -1.89
C HIS A 121 -14.73 4.97 -3.16
N ALA A 122 -14.93 3.65 -3.05
CA ALA A 122 -15.25 2.75 -4.17
C ALA A 122 -16.63 3.04 -4.76
N ASN A 123 -17.59 3.45 -3.94
CA ASN A 123 -18.92 3.88 -4.41
C ASN A 123 -18.85 5.14 -5.28
N ILE A 124 -17.94 6.07 -4.99
CA ILE A 124 -17.80 7.33 -5.74
C ILE A 124 -16.82 7.19 -6.92
N ASN A 125 -15.81 6.33 -6.77
CA ASN A 125 -14.76 6.12 -7.77
C ASN A 125 -14.68 4.62 -8.11
N PRO A 126 -15.24 4.18 -9.25
CA PRO A 126 -15.23 2.76 -9.63
C PRO A 126 -13.83 2.14 -9.69
N LEU A 127 -13.73 0.84 -9.42
CA LEU A 127 -12.47 0.12 -9.31
C LEU A 127 -11.92 -0.40 -10.65
N ARG A 128 -12.70 -0.45 -11.74
CA ARG A 128 -12.25 -0.93 -13.06
C ARG A 128 -11.69 0.16 -13.99
N VAL A 129 -12.53 1.07 -14.48
CA VAL A 129 -12.18 1.93 -15.64
C VAL A 129 -11.47 3.23 -15.24
N ASP A 130 -11.80 3.82 -14.08
CA ASP A 130 -11.27 5.15 -13.67
C ASP A 130 -10.05 5.09 -12.74
N TYR A 131 -9.63 3.90 -12.32
CA TYR A 131 -8.55 3.75 -11.36
C TYR A 131 -7.22 4.31 -11.89
N GLY A 132 -6.92 4.15 -13.18
CA GLY A 132 -5.65 4.60 -13.76
C GLY A 132 -5.42 6.12 -13.71
N ARG A 133 -6.46 6.93 -13.95
CA ARG A 133 -6.35 8.40 -13.84
C ARG A 133 -6.25 8.84 -12.38
N PHE A 134 -7.09 8.26 -11.51
CA PHE A 134 -7.06 8.53 -10.08
C PHE A 134 -5.71 8.17 -9.45
N TYR A 135 -5.19 6.98 -9.74
CA TYR A 135 -3.90 6.48 -9.27
C TYR A 135 -2.77 7.44 -9.64
N ARG A 136 -2.69 7.87 -10.91
CA ARG A 136 -1.71 8.87 -11.35
C ARG A 136 -1.80 10.17 -10.57
N SER A 137 -3.00 10.65 -10.25
CA SER A 137 -3.19 11.88 -9.46
C SER A 137 -2.72 11.73 -8.00
N ILE A 138 -2.95 10.57 -7.39
CA ILE A 138 -2.51 10.26 -6.03
C ILE A 138 -0.98 10.19 -5.99
N MET A 139 -0.37 9.46 -6.92
CA MET A 139 1.08 9.34 -7.01
C MET A 139 1.75 10.69 -7.27
N GLY A 140 1.16 11.54 -8.13
CA GLY A 140 1.63 12.91 -8.35
C GLY A 140 1.59 13.76 -7.08
N ARG A 141 0.54 13.64 -6.25
CA ARG A 141 0.46 14.33 -4.96
C ARG A 141 1.54 13.87 -3.99
N TYR A 142 1.76 12.57 -3.87
CA TYR A 142 2.82 12.03 -3.00
C TYR A 142 4.22 12.46 -3.46
N ALA A 143 4.49 12.45 -4.77
CA ALA A 143 5.74 12.96 -5.33
C ALA A 143 5.94 14.45 -4.96
N SER A 144 4.91 15.28 -5.12
CA SER A 144 4.98 16.70 -4.73
C SER A 144 5.22 16.90 -3.24
N MET A 145 4.58 16.10 -2.37
CA MET A 145 4.82 16.13 -0.92
C MET A 145 6.26 15.73 -0.57
N ALA A 146 6.79 14.69 -1.23
CA ALA A 146 8.16 14.25 -1.04
C ALA A 146 9.17 15.31 -1.48
N ASP A 147 8.93 16.01 -2.60
CA ASP A 147 9.76 17.10 -3.09
C ASP A 147 9.73 18.31 -2.15
N ARG A 148 8.55 18.67 -1.63
CA ARG A 148 8.42 19.72 -0.60
C ARG A 148 9.23 19.37 0.64
N GLU A 149 9.16 18.13 1.11
CA GLU A 149 9.91 17.67 2.27
C GLU A 149 11.42 17.63 2.00
N ARG A 150 11.86 17.20 0.82
CA ARG A 150 13.27 17.25 0.38
C ARG A 150 13.78 18.69 0.36
N THR A 151 12.99 19.61 -0.20
CA THR A 151 13.32 21.04 -0.27
C THR A 151 13.42 21.66 1.12
N ARG A 152 12.46 21.33 2.01
CA ARG A 152 12.48 21.76 3.42
C ARG A 152 13.74 21.28 4.13
N ARG A 153 14.10 19.99 3.98
CA ARG A 153 15.33 19.41 4.54
C ARG A 153 16.58 20.08 4.00
N ALA A 154 16.66 20.32 2.70
CA ALA A 154 17.79 21.00 2.07
C ALA A 154 17.97 22.43 2.60
N SER A 155 16.86 23.18 2.76
CA SER A 155 16.87 24.53 3.34
C SER A 155 17.33 24.56 4.79
N VAL A 156 16.84 23.62 5.61
CA VAL A 156 17.29 23.47 7.01
C VAL A 156 18.78 23.14 7.07
N GLN A 157 19.24 22.17 6.28
CA GLN A 157 20.66 21.81 6.24
C GLN A 157 21.54 22.97 5.75
N ARG A 158 21.09 23.75 4.76
CA ARG A 158 21.79 24.97 4.30
C ARG A 158 21.94 25.97 5.44
N ARG A 159 20.86 26.24 6.18
CA ARG A 159 20.89 27.15 7.33
C ARG A 159 21.84 26.65 8.43
N CYS A 160 21.87 25.34 8.68
CA CYS A 160 22.80 24.72 9.62
C CYS A 160 24.27 24.87 9.16
N ARG A 161 24.55 24.67 7.86
CA ARG A 161 25.88 24.89 7.28
C ARG A 161 26.33 26.35 7.42
N CYS A 162 25.50 27.31 7.00
CA CYS A 162 25.83 28.74 7.15
C CYS A 162 26.11 29.13 8.62
N ARG A 163 25.33 28.61 9.58
CA ARG A 163 25.56 28.84 11.01
C ARG A 163 26.86 28.20 11.50
N ARG A 164 27.26 27.05 10.95
CA ARG A 164 28.54 26.40 11.26
C ARG A 164 29.70 27.24 10.70
N ASP A 165 29.62 27.66 9.44
CA ASP A 165 30.66 28.44 8.78
C ASP A 165 30.87 29.80 9.48
N ALA A 166 29.78 30.47 9.87
CA ALA A 166 29.85 31.70 10.65
C ALA A 166 30.58 31.51 11.99
N ARG A 167 30.31 30.41 12.70
CA ARG A 167 31.01 30.09 13.97
C ARG A 167 32.50 29.83 13.75
N ILE A 168 32.86 29.09 12.70
CA ILE A 168 34.26 28.84 12.35
C ILE A 168 34.98 30.15 11.99
N ALA A 169 34.33 31.01 11.20
CA ALA A 169 34.89 32.31 10.82
C ALA A 169 35.09 33.23 12.04
N THR A 170 34.14 33.25 12.99
CA THR A 170 34.30 34.00 14.24
C THR A 170 35.49 33.47 15.06
N ASP A 171 35.60 32.15 15.22
CA ASP A 171 36.70 31.52 15.96
C ASP A 171 38.07 31.81 15.32
N GLN A 172 38.17 31.70 13.99
CA GLN A 172 39.37 32.08 13.25
C GLN A 172 39.72 33.56 13.42
N ASN A 173 38.75 34.47 13.38
CA ASN A 173 38.98 35.90 13.59
C ASN A 173 39.46 36.20 15.01
N ILE A 174 38.90 35.54 16.04
CA ILE A 174 39.36 35.67 17.42
C ILE A 174 40.80 35.19 17.53
N ARG A 175 41.12 34.02 16.96
CA ARG A 175 42.47 33.45 16.96
C ARG A 175 43.48 34.37 16.26
N MET A 176 43.12 34.95 15.12
CA MET A 176 43.97 35.92 14.41
C MET A 176 44.21 37.19 15.22
N ARG A 177 43.18 37.73 15.89
CA ARG A 177 43.34 38.92 16.75
C ARG A 177 44.26 38.65 17.94
N LEU A 178 44.15 37.48 18.56
CA LEU A 178 45.03 37.07 19.67
C LEU A 178 46.49 36.85 19.21
N SER A 179 46.72 36.39 17.97
CA SER A 179 48.08 36.28 17.42
C SER A 179 48.72 37.61 17.01
N PHE A 180 47.91 38.68 16.83
CA PHE A 180 48.37 40.01 16.43
C PHE A 180 48.46 41.01 17.60
N SER A 181 48.42 40.56 18.86
CA SER A 181 48.70 41.43 20.00
C SER A 181 50.18 41.88 19.94
N PRO A 182 50.46 43.18 19.77
CA PRO A 182 51.84 43.66 19.78
C PRO A 182 52.38 43.49 21.20
N SER A 183 53.53 42.83 21.32
CA SER A 183 54.27 42.76 22.58
C SER A 183 54.61 44.18 23.03
N PHE A 184 53.95 44.66 24.09
CA PHE A 184 54.36 45.87 24.78
C PHE A 184 55.77 45.64 25.34
N SER A 185 56.78 46.22 24.68
CA SER A 185 58.09 46.41 25.31
C SER A 185 58.00 47.61 26.26
N PRO A 186 58.30 47.45 27.56
CA PRO A 186 58.32 48.57 28.47
C PRO A 186 59.51 49.47 28.12
N LYS A 187 59.26 50.77 27.95
CA LYS A 187 60.31 51.77 27.75
C LYS A 187 61.12 51.88 29.05
N SER A 188 62.43 51.59 28.98
CA SER A 188 63.38 51.90 30.04
C SER A 188 63.64 53.41 30.07
N LEU A 189 63.64 53.96 31.28
CA LEU A 189 63.98 55.33 31.66
C LEU A 189 65.34 55.79 31.10
#